data_AF-A0A7S0BPJ2-F1
#
_entry.id   AF-A0A7S0BPJ2-F1
#
_cell.length_a   1.000
_cell.length_b   1.000
_cell.length_c   1.000
_cell.angle_alpha   90.00
_cell.angle_beta   90.00
_cell.angle_gamma   90.00
#
_symmetry.space_group_name_H-M   'P 1'
#
loop_
_entity.id
_entity.type
_entity.pdbx_description
1 polymer ?
#
loop_
_entity_poly.entity_id
_entity_poly.type
_entity_poly.pdbx_seq_one_letter_code
_entity_poly.pdbx_strand_id
1 'polypeptide(L)'
;MGQFEEIFPSLEVVGWYACDDQLRESDSKRHAEIVEMFCEKPVFVLLDATKALKNEQSSTGYFETIPISVNVATNAHNSEKLSFKQIPYNFLSTDSERIAVDHVVEHATSSDENGSDILLQHLKTLQRSITMLMTRVDVISSYLEASQRGE
;
A
#
# COMPACT_ATOMS: atom_id res chain seq x y z
N MET A 1 17.73 12.20 19.22
CA MET A 1 17.88 12.59 17.81
C MET A 1 19.18 12.11 17.16
N GLY A 2 20.31 12.02 17.88
CA GLY A 2 21.62 11.71 17.28
C GLY A 2 21.69 10.50 16.35
N GLN A 3 21.02 9.37 16.65
CA GLN A 3 21.09 8.18 15.80
C GLN A 3 20.28 8.28 14.50
N PHE A 4 19.18 9.03 14.47
CA PHE A 4 18.34 9.12 13.27
C PHE A 4 18.95 10.08 12.25
N GLU A 5 19.46 11.22 12.70
CA GLU A 5 20.14 12.20 11.85
C GLU A 5 21.46 11.66 11.29
N GLU A 6 22.13 10.75 12.02
CA GLU A 6 23.36 10.09 11.56
C GLU A 6 23.10 9.12 10.40
N ILE A 7 21.95 8.43 10.41
CA ILE A 7 21.62 7.38 9.43
C ILE A 7 20.76 7.94 8.28
N PHE A 8 19.94 8.96 8.54
CA PHE A 8 19.01 9.56 7.57
C PHE A 8 19.13 11.10 7.54
N PRO A 9 20.28 11.65 7.15
CA PRO A 9 20.53 13.09 7.18
C PRO A 9 19.67 13.90 6.20
N SER A 10 19.07 13.25 5.20
CA SER A 10 18.25 13.90 4.17
C SER A 10 16.74 13.85 4.46
N LEU A 11 16.33 13.23 5.57
CA LEU A 11 14.91 13.08 5.91
C LEU A 11 14.53 14.04 7.03
N GLU A 12 13.37 14.68 6.88
CA GLU A 12 12.80 15.61 7.85
C GLU A 12 11.47 15.08 8.37
N VAL A 13 11.14 15.42 9.62
CA VAL A 13 9.82 15.13 10.20
C VAL A 13 8.79 16.08 9.60
N VAL A 14 7.91 15.56 8.75
CA VAL A 14 6.85 16.35 8.07
C VAL A 14 5.48 16.25 8.74
N GLY A 15 5.33 15.38 9.73
CA GLY A 15 4.03 15.09 10.31
C GLY A 15 4.01 13.86 11.21
N TRP A 16 2.80 13.40 11.52
CA TRP A 16 2.55 12.26 12.38
C TRP A 16 1.26 11.54 11.99
N TYR A 17 1.04 10.36 12.55
CA TYR A 17 -0.14 9.57 12.28
C TYR A 17 -0.74 8.94 13.54
N ALA A 18 -2.02 8.60 13.47
CA ALA A 18 -2.72 7.84 14.50
C ALA A 18 -3.57 6.75 13.84
N CYS A 19 -3.77 5.66 14.58
CA CYS A 19 -4.66 4.58 14.16
C CYS A 19 -5.93 4.64 15.02
N ASP A 20 -6.97 5.26 14.48
CA ASP A 20 -8.25 5.45 15.16
C ASP A 20 -9.39 5.59 14.15
N ASP A 21 -10.62 5.41 14.61
CA ASP A 21 -11.81 5.58 13.77
C ASP A 21 -12.16 7.06 13.54
N GLN A 22 -11.87 7.92 14.54
CA GLN A 22 -12.17 9.35 14.53
C GLN A 22 -11.13 10.20 15.28
N LEU A 23 -11.14 11.50 15.00
CA LEU A 23 -10.33 12.50 15.69
C LEU A 23 -10.70 12.58 17.18
N ARG A 24 -9.70 12.49 18.05
CA ARG A 24 -9.87 12.63 19.50
C ARG A 24 -9.40 14.00 19.98
N GLU A 25 -9.95 14.47 21.10
CA GLU A 25 -9.51 15.74 21.70
C GLU A 25 -8.03 15.71 22.15
N SER A 26 -7.50 14.52 22.44
CA SER A 26 -6.08 14.32 22.74
C SER A 26 -5.17 14.62 21.54
N ASP A 27 -5.70 14.54 20.32
CA ASP A 27 -4.91 14.71 19.11
C ASP A 27 -4.54 16.17 18.88
N SER A 28 -5.40 17.11 19.30
CA SER A 28 -5.08 18.53 19.31
C SER A 28 -3.90 18.86 20.23
N LYS A 29 -3.79 18.16 21.38
CA LYS A 29 -2.67 18.35 22.33
C LYS A 29 -1.37 17.82 21.74
N ARG A 30 -1.38 16.58 21.22
CA ARG A 30 -0.21 15.99 20.54
C ARG A 30 0.23 16.82 19.35
N HIS A 31 -0.72 17.32 18.57
CA HIS A 31 -0.40 18.18 17.44
C HIS A 31 0.33 19.46 17.88
N ALA A 32 -0.11 20.09 18.97
CA ALA A 32 0.58 21.26 19.52
C ALA A 32 2.00 20.93 20.01
N GLU A 33 2.18 19.80 20.71
CA GLU A 33 3.51 19.32 21.14
C GLU A 33 4.44 19.10 19.94
N ILE A 34 3.92 18.52 18.84
CA ILE A 34 4.70 18.26 17.62
C ILE A 34 5.05 19.56 16.89
N VAL A 35 4.13 20.54 16.90
CA VAL A 35 4.39 21.88 16.37
C VAL A 35 5.55 22.55 17.09
N GLU A 36 5.56 22.47 18.43
CA GLU A 36 6.60 23.09 19.26
C GLU A 36 7.96 22.40 19.13
N MET A 37 7.97 21.06 19.00
CA MET A 37 9.21 20.28 19.08
C MET A 37 9.83 19.91 17.73
N PHE A 38 9.06 19.82 16.65
CA PHE A 38 9.53 19.19 15.40
C PHE A 38 9.23 19.98 14.13
N CYS A 39 7.99 20.45 13.93
CA CYS A 39 7.58 20.99 12.62
C CYS A 39 6.48 22.04 12.77
N GLU A 40 6.67 23.26 12.25
CA GLU A 40 5.70 24.36 12.38
C GLU A 40 4.30 24.02 11.82
N LYS A 41 4.24 23.21 10.76
CA LYS A 41 2.99 22.85 10.06
C LYS A 41 2.94 21.36 9.75
N PRO A 42 2.78 20.50 10.78
CA PRO A 42 2.82 19.07 10.59
C PRO A 42 1.54 18.59 9.91
N VAL A 43 1.68 17.64 8.99
CA VAL A 43 0.55 16.89 8.46
C VAL A 43 0.13 15.83 9.46
N PHE A 44 -1.17 15.66 9.67
CA PHE A 44 -1.71 14.61 10.51
C PHE A 44 -2.49 13.58 9.70
N VAL A 45 -2.08 12.31 9.74
CA VAL A 45 -2.75 11.21 9.03
C VAL A 45 -3.52 10.33 10.02
N LEU A 46 -4.81 10.14 9.78
CA LEU A 46 -5.65 9.22 10.56
C LEU A 46 -5.92 7.97 9.73
N LEU A 47 -5.62 6.80 10.29
CA LEU A 47 -5.81 5.49 9.68
C LEU A 47 -6.85 4.69 10.47
N ASP A 48 -7.90 4.20 9.81
CA ASP A 48 -8.91 3.35 10.44
C ASP A 48 -8.64 1.87 10.15
N ALA A 49 -7.75 1.25 10.93
CA ALA A 49 -7.44 -0.18 10.79
C ALA A 49 -8.60 -1.09 11.23
N THR A 50 -9.53 -0.59 12.05
CA THR A 50 -10.70 -1.37 12.51
C THR A 50 -11.67 -1.70 11.40
N LYS A 51 -11.74 -0.90 10.33
CA LYS A 51 -12.54 -1.23 9.15
C LYS A 51 -11.89 -2.30 8.27
N ALA A 52 -10.57 -2.31 8.19
CA ALA A 52 -9.84 -3.30 7.41
C ALA A 52 -9.97 -4.73 7.97
N LEU A 53 -10.13 -4.88 9.29
CA LEU A 53 -10.29 -6.18 9.96
C LEU A 53 -11.73 -6.74 9.92
N LYS A 54 -12.74 -5.93 9.59
CA LYS A 54 -14.15 -6.36 9.65
C LYS A 54 -14.64 -7.07 8.39
N ASN A 55 -13.85 -7.07 7.31
CA ASN A 55 -14.23 -7.63 6.02
C ASN A 55 -13.56 -8.99 5.72
N GLU A 56 -13.44 -9.85 6.73
CA GLU A 56 -13.04 -11.27 6.56
C GLU A 56 -14.03 -12.10 5.72
N GLN A 57 -15.18 -11.55 5.33
CA GLN A 57 -16.22 -12.24 4.55
C GLN A 57 -16.08 -12.10 3.02
N SER A 58 -15.10 -11.33 2.53
CA SER A 58 -14.83 -11.31 1.08
C SER A 58 -13.91 -12.46 0.72
N SER A 59 -14.49 -13.57 0.25
CA SER A 59 -13.79 -14.72 -0.35
C SER A 59 -13.04 -14.40 -1.67
N THR A 60 -12.92 -13.11 -1.99
CA THR A 60 -12.16 -12.60 -3.12
C THR A 60 -10.99 -11.82 -2.53
N GLY A 61 -9.77 -12.34 -2.67
CA GLY A 61 -8.53 -11.87 -2.03
C GLY A 61 -8.05 -10.47 -2.42
N TYR A 62 -8.95 -9.50 -2.39
CA TYR A 62 -8.65 -8.08 -2.47
C TYR A 62 -8.47 -7.57 -1.05
N PHE A 63 -7.23 -7.25 -0.68
CA PHE A 63 -6.95 -6.48 0.53
C PHE A 63 -7.68 -5.14 0.40
N GLU A 64 -8.71 -4.93 1.21
CA GLU A 64 -9.46 -3.68 1.16
C GLU A 64 -8.56 -2.55 1.66
N THR A 65 -8.50 -1.47 0.89
CA THR A 65 -7.66 -0.32 1.23
C THR A 65 -8.09 0.24 2.58
N ILE A 66 -7.14 0.33 3.53
CA ILE A 66 -7.38 0.96 4.83
C ILE A 66 -7.85 2.41 4.58
N PRO A 67 -9.01 2.82 5.11
CA PRO A 67 -9.45 4.20 4.99
C PRO A 67 -8.44 5.15 5.63
N ILE A 68 -7.97 6.11 4.85
CA ILE A 68 -6.97 7.11 5.26
C ILE A 68 -7.57 8.51 5.12
N SER A 69 -7.39 9.32 6.16
CA SER A 69 -7.74 10.74 6.14
C SER A 69 -6.53 11.58 6.46
N VAL A 70 -6.12 12.42 5.52
CA VAL A 70 -5.00 13.36 5.71
C VAL A 70 -5.56 14.71 6.14
N ASN A 71 -5.09 15.22 7.26
CA ASN A 71 -5.59 16.39 7.94
C ASN A 71 -4.48 17.41 8.17
N VAL A 72 -4.82 18.69 8.08
CA VAL A 72 -3.94 19.79 8.46
C VAL A 72 -4.65 20.64 9.50
N ALA A 73 -3.90 21.09 10.51
CA ALA A 73 -4.42 21.99 11.51
C ALA A 73 -4.72 23.37 10.90
N THR A 74 -5.89 23.90 11.22
CA THR A 74 -6.28 25.27 10.91
C THR A 74 -6.77 25.93 12.19
N ASN A 75 -6.28 27.14 12.42
CA ASN A 75 -6.83 28.00 13.46
C ASN A 75 -8.18 28.46 12.95
N ALA A 76 -9.26 28.03 13.61
CA ALA A 76 -10.58 28.51 13.28
C ALA A 76 -10.55 30.04 13.45
N HIS A 77 -11.03 30.76 12.43
CA HIS A 77 -11.15 32.20 12.46
C HIS A 77 -12.03 32.53 13.67
N ASN A 78 -11.43 33.05 14.75
CA ASN A 78 -12.07 33.41 16.03
C ASN A 78 -12.11 32.36 17.17
N SER A 79 -11.27 31.31 17.21
CA SER A 79 -11.11 30.51 18.44
C SER A 79 -9.68 30.00 18.68
N GLU A 80 -9.28 29.93 19.96
CA GLU A 80 -8.00 29.34 20.42
C GLU A 80 -7.95 27.81 20.26
N LYS A 81 -9.02 27.19 19.73
CA LYS A 81 -9.12 25.73 19.58
C LYS A 81 -8.61 25.31 18.21
N LEU A 82 -7.55 24.51 18.22
CA LEU A 82 -6.98 23.89 17.02
C LEU A 82 -8.03 22.98 16.36
N SER A 83 -8.34 23.23 15.08
CA SER A 83 -9.28 22.42 14.31
C SER A 83 -8.58 21.72 13.16
N PHE A 84 -9.05 20.54 12.75
CA PHE A 84 -8.47 19.77 11.67
C PHE A 84 -9.33 19.86 10.42
N LYS A 85 -8.68 20.09 9.28
CA LYS A 85 -9.33 20.06 7.97
C LYS A 85 -8.71 18.96 7.12
N GLN A 86 -9.56 18.09 6.57
CA GLN A 86 -9.14 17.06 5.63
C GLN A 86 -8.71 17.69 4.31
N ILE A 87 -7.59 17.21 3.77
CA ILE A 87 -7.03 17.62 2.48
C ILE A 87 -6.99 16.43 1.51
N PRO A 88 -7.09 16.68 0.18
CA PRO A 88 -6.88 15.63 -0.80
C PRO A 88 -5.42 15.14 -0.74
N TYR A 89 -5.22 13.85 -0.97
CA TYR A 89 -3.91 13.22 -1.00
C TYR A 89 -3.81 12.26 -2.18
N ASN A 90 -2.59 11.92 -2.57
CA ASN A 90 -2.32 10.92 -3.60
C ASN A 90 -1.21 9.98 -3.13
N PHE A 91 -1.35 8.70 -3.45
CA PHE A 91 -0.28 7.74 -3.21
C PHE A 91 0.72 7.79 -4.36
N LEU A 92 1.98 8.02 -4.02
CA LEU A 92 3.09 7.91 -4.95
C LEU A 92 3.97 6.78 -4.45
N SER A 93 3.90 5.65 -5.14
CA SER A 93 4.78 4.52 -4.88
C SER A 93 5.85 4.44 -5.96
N THR A 94 7.07 4.13 -5.55
CA THR A 94 8.18 3.90 -6.49
C THR A 94 8.15 2.45 -7.00
N ASP A 95 8.74 2.18 -8.16
CA ASP A 95 8.81 0.81 -8.69
C ASP A 95 9.50 -0.16 -7.72
N SER A 96 10.50 0.32 -6.97
CA SER A 96 11.20 -0.47 -5.95
C SER A 96 10.30 -0.85 -4.77
N GLU A 97 9.45 0.08 -4.32
CA GLU A 97 8.48 -0.19 -3.26
C GLU A 97 7.43 -1.21 -3.74
N ARG A 98 6.90 -1.06 -4.96
CA ARG A 98 5.95 -2.02 -5.53
C ARG A 98 6.53 -3.44 -5.55
N ILE A 99 7.75 -3.60 -6.05
CA ILE A 99 8.42 -4.91 -6.12
C ILE A 99 8.63 -5.49 -4.71
N ALA A 100 9.03 -4.67 -3.75
CA ALA A 100 9.23 -5.10 -2.37
C ALA A 100 7.89 -5.54 -1.71
N VAL A 101 6.82 -4.78 -1.94
CA VAL A 101 5.48 -5.11 -1.44
C VAL A 101 4.96 -6.40 -2.09
N ASP A 102 5.09 -6.54 -3.41
CA ASP A 102 4.70 -7.77 -4.13
C ASP A 102 5.43 -9.00 -3.57
N HIS A 103 6.73 -8.86 -3.28
CA HIS A 103 7.53 -9.93 -2.68
C HIS A 103 7.04 -10.30 -1.28
N VAL A 104 6.73 -9.32 -0.43
CA VAL A 104 6.20 -9.58 0.92
C VAL A 104 4.83 -10.25 0.86
N VAL A 105 3.95 -9.83 -0.06
CA VAL A 105 2.63 -10.43 -0.24
C VAL A 105 2.74 -11.88 -0.73
N GLU A 106 3.63 -12.15 -1.69
CA GLU A 106 3.87 -13.52 -2.15
C GLU A 106 4.33 -14.43 -1.00
N HIS A 107 5.21 -13.95 -0.12
CA HIS A 107 5.71 -14.74 1.01
C HIS A 107 4.74 -14.83 2.20
N ALA A 108 3.96 -13.77 2.45
CA ALA A 108 2.96 -13.76 3.51
C ALA A 108 1.76 -14.66 3.18
N THR A 109 1.39 -14.74 1.89
CA THR A 109 0.37 -15.69 1.42
C THR A 109 0.88 -17.13 1.32
N SER A 110 2.20 -17.32 1.28
CA SER A 110 2.84 -18.64 1.26
C SER A 110 3.26 -19.15 2.66
N SER A 111 2.81 -18.49 3.72
CA SER A 111 3.17 -18.82 5.10
C SER A 111 2.17 -19.79 5.78
N ASP A 112 1.24 -20.37 5.02
CA ASP A 112 0.51 -21.55 5.49
C ASP A 112 1.45 -22.76 5.36
N GLU A 113 1.92 -23.24 6.51
CA GLU A 113 3.08 -24.10 6.77
C GLU A 113 3.02 -25.53 6.20
N ASN A 114 2.22 -25.78 5.17
CA ASN A 114 2.09 -27.08 4.52
C ASN A 114 2.71 -27.03 3.12
N GLY A 115 3.46 -28.07 2.73
CA GLY A 115 4.16 -28.19 1.44
C GLY A 115 3.30 -28.11 0.17
N SER A 116 2.04 -27.69 0.26
CA SER A 116 1.16 -27.29 -0.84
C SER A 116 1.70 -26.10 -1.63
N ASP A 117 2.44 -25.17 -1.02
CA ASP A 117 2.86 -23.94 -1.71
C ASP A 117 3.96 -24.16 -2.76
N ILE A 118 4.93 -25.03 -2.48
CA ILE A 118 5.95 -25.42 -3.46
C ILE A 118 5.29 -26.15 -4.64
N LEU A 119 4.32 -27.03 -4.36
CA LEU A 119 3.56 -27.72 -5.40
C LEU A 119 2.68 -26.74 -6.21
N LEU A 120 2.03 -25.77 -5.57
CA LEU A 120 1.24 -24.74 -6.25
C LEU A 120 2.11 -23.84 -7.14
N GLN A 121 3.27 -23.40 -6.66
CA GLN A 121 4.23 -22.64 -7.46
C GLN A 121 4.74 -23.46 -8.65
N HIS A 122 5.05 -24.75 -8.43
CA HIS A 122 5.45 -25.66 -9.50
C HIS A 122 4.32 -25.86 -10.53
N LEU A 123 3.07 -26.06 -10.09
CA LEU A 123 1.90 -26.19 -10.96
C LEU A 123 1.62 -24.90 -11.74
N LYS A 124 1.75 -23.73 -11.12
CA LYS A 124 1.64 -22.42 -11.80
C LYS A 124 2.72 -22.27 -12.88
N THR A 125 3.94 -22.70 -12.60
CA THR A 125 5.05 -22.68 -13.57
C THR A 125 4.79 -23.61 -14.75
N LEU A 126 4.28 -24.82 -14.47
CA LEU A 126 3.86 -25.76 -15.52
C LEU A 126 2.71 -25.20 -16.36
N GLN A 127 1.69 -24.61 -15.73
CA GLN A 127 0.59 -23.98 -16.45
C GLN A 127 1.09 -22.88 -17.39
N ARG A 128 1.95 -21.98 -16.92
CA ARG A 128 2.55 -20.92 -17.75
C ARG A 128 3.33 -21.51 -18.93
N SER A 129 4.07 -22.59 -18.71
CA SER A 129 4.82 -23.29 -19.75
C SER A 129 3.91 -23.91 -20.81
N ILE A 130 2.80 -24.53 -20.39
CA ILE A 130 1.78 -25.09 -21.30
C ILE A 130 1.11 -23.99 -22.12
N THR A 131 0.71 -22.88 -21.48
CA THR A 131 0.11 -21.74 -22.19
C THR A 131 1.09 -21.17 -23.21
N MET A 132 2.36 -20.99 -22.86
CA MET A 132 3.38 -20.51 -23.80
C MET A 132 3.56 -21.47 -24.99
N LEU A 133 3.50 -22.78 -24.75
CA LEU A 133 3.59 -23.79 -25.80
C LEU A 133 2.35 -23.75 -26.71
N MET A 134 1.15 -23.63 -26.15
CA MET A 134 -0.09 -23.47 -26.93
C MET A 134 -0.03 -22.23 -27.81
N THR A 135 0.40 -21.08 -27.27
CA THR A 135 0.58 -19.86 -28.08
C THR A 135 1.57 -20.08 -29.22
N ARG A 136 2.66 -20.82 -28.99
CA ARG A 136 3.63 -21.16 -30.05
C ARG A 136 3.00 -22.08 -31.10
N VAL A 137 2.20 -23.07 -30.70
CA VAL A 137 1.50 -23.98 -31.61
C VAL A 137 0.49 -23.22 -32.46
N ASP A 138 -0.27 -22.31 -31.89
CA ASP A 138 -1.24 -21.48 -32.62
C ASP A 138 -0.56 -20.61 -33.68
N VAL A 139 0.60 -20.02 -33.35
CA VAL A 139 1.41 -19.26 -34.31
C VAL A 139 1.90 -20.16 -35.45
N ILE A 140 2.38 -21.37 -35.15
CA ILE A 140 2.83 -22.33 -36.17
C ILE A 140 1.66 -22.78 -37.04
N SER A 141 0.50 -23.07 -36.46
CA SER A 141 -0.70 -23.48 -37.21
C SER A 141 -1.14 -22.38 -38.16
N SER A 142 -1.21 -21.14 -37.67
CA SER A 142 -1.57 -19.97 -38.47
C SER A 142 -0.59 -19.76 -39.63
N TYR A 143 0.70 -19.97 -39.38
CA TYR A 143 1.74 -19.89 -40.41
C TYR A 143 1.60 -20.98 -41.47
N LEU A 144 1.32 -22.23 -41.09
CA LEU A 144 1.12 -23.33 -42.04
C LEU A 144 -0.11 -23.10 -42.91
N GLU A 145 -1.19 -22.58 -42.34
CA GLU A 145 -2.38 -22.21 -43.10
C GLU A 145 -2.12 -21.07 -44.09
N ALA A 146 -1.38 -20.03 -43.68
CA ALA A 146 -0.97 -18.93 -44.57
C ALA A 146 -0.10 -19.46 -45.72
N SER A 147 0.88 -20.31 -45.40
CA SER A 147 1.75 -20.94 -46.39
C SER A 147 0.99 -21.83 -47.38
N GLN A 148 -0.06 -22.53 -46.92
CA GLN A 148 -0.93 -23.32 -47.80
C GLN A 148 -1.78 -22.43 -48.72
N ARG A 149 -2.17 -21.23 -48.27
CA ARG A 149 -2.82 -20.20 -49.09
C ARG A 149 -1.86 -19.44 -50.01
N GLY A 150 -0.55 -19.63 -49.85
CA GLY A 150 0.49 -18.97 -50.64
C GLY A 150 0.86 -17.57 -50.16
N GLU A 151 0.51 -17.23 -48.91
CA GLU A 151 0.91 -16.00 -48.19
C GLU A 151 2.09 -16.27 -47.24
#